data_AF-A0AAV5RDI9-F1
#
_entry.id   AF-A0AAV5RDI9-F1
#
_cell.length_a   1.000
_cell.length_b   1.000
_cell.length_c   1.000
_cell.angle_alpha   90.00
_cell.angle_beta   90.00
_cell.angle_gamma   90.00
#
_symmetry.space_group_name_H-M   'P 1'
#
loop_
_entity.id
_entity.type
_entity.pdbx_description
1 polymer ?
#
loop_
_entity_poly.entity_id
_entity_poly.type
_entity_poly.pdbx_seq_one_letter_code
_entity_poly.pdbx_strand_id
1 'polypeptide(L)'
;MSHDPHQQRFFTAGKSGLNSLLLNRFGDTFFVIGLGLTVYLVGSLNFDTLFSLNGYLSTDMLTIILICMLIGCASKSVQFGLHTW
;
A
#
# COMPACT_ATOMS: atom_id res chain seq x y z
N MET A 1 40.93 5.91 -8.91
CA MET A 1 39.53 5.46 -8.92
C MET A 1 38.67 6.72 -9.08
N SER A 2 38.54 7.22 -10.31
CA SER A 2 37.80 8.47 -10.59
C SER A 2 36.31 8.23 -10.39
N HIS A 3 35.73 8.85 -9.36
CA HIS A 3 34.29 8.85 -9.15
C HIS A 3 33.64 9.78 -10.18
N ASP A 4 33.25 9.25 -11.34
CA ASP A 4 32.46 10.03 -12.29
C ASP A 4 31.07 10.30 -11.71
N PRO A 5 30.67 11.58 -11.54
CA PRO A 5 29.36 11.94 -10.97
C PRO A 5 28.20 11.47 -11.86
N HIS A 6 28.44 11.29 -13.16
CA HIS A 6 27.48 10.71 -14.09
C HIS A 6 27.19 9.25 -13.76
N GLN A 7 28.22 8.43 -13.50
CA GLN A 7 28.02 7.04 -13.08
C GLN A 7 27.25 6.96 -11.76
N GLN A 8 27.59 7.81 -10.76
CA GLN A 8 26.88 7.85 -9.48
C GLN A 8 25.38 8.15 -9.63
N ARG A 9 24.99 9.03 -10.57
CA ARG A 9 23.58 9.34 -10.84
C ARG A 9 22.83 8.15 -11.42
N PHE A 10 23.44 7.39 -12.34
CA PHE A 10 22.82 6.18 -12.89
C PHE A 10 22.63 5.10 -11.82
N PHE A 11 23.64 4.85 -10.98
CA PHE A 11 23.54 3.88 -9.88
C PHE A 11 22.49 4.29 -8.84
N THR A 12 22.44 5.57 -8.48
CA THR A 12 21.45 6.10 -7.52
C THR A 12 20.04 6.06 -8.09
N ALA A 13 19.85 6.42 -9.37
CA ALA A 13 18.55 6.35 -10.05
C ALA A 13 18.02 4.92 -10.15
N GLY A 14 18.87 3.95 -10.51
CA GLY A 14 18.50 2.54 -10.56
C GLY A 14 18.08 2.00 -9.19
N LYS A 15 18.84 2.34 -8.13
CA LYS A 15 18.51 1.95 -6.74
C LYS A 15 17.20 2.57 -6.26
N SER A 16 16.97 3.85 -6.53
CA SER A 16 15.71 4.52 -6.16
C SER A 16 14.50 3.95 -6.90
N GLY A 17 14.64 3.65 -8.20
CA GLY A 17 13.58 3.01 -8.99
C GLY A 17 13.22 1.62 -8.47
N LEU A 18 14.21 0.78 -8.17
CA LEU A 18 13.98 -0.55 -7.59
C LEU A 18 13.31 -0.46 -6.21
N ASN A 19 13.77 0.45 -5.35
CA ASN A 19 13.17 0.67 -4.02
C ASN A 19 11.69 1.11 -4.14
N SER A 20 11.39 2.02 -5.07
CA SER A 20 10.04 2.49 -5.36
C SER A 20 9.11 1.34 -5.79
N LEU A 21 9.58 0.47 -6.71
CA LEU A 21 8.81 -0.70 -7.15
C LEU A 21 8.54 -1.70 -6.02
N LEU A 22 9.54 -1.96 -5.17
CA LEU A 22 9.41 -2.89 -4.04
C LEU A 22 8.40 -2.40 -3.00
N LEU A 23 8.44 -1.11 -2.65
CA LEU A 23 7.52 -0.51 -1.68
C LEU A 23 6.08 -0.52 -2.18
N ASN A 24 5.85 -0.26 -3.47
CA ASN A 24 4.51 -0.37 -4.06
C ASN A 24 3.98 -1.80 -4.02
N ARG A 25 4.82 -2.77 -4.40
CA ARG A 25 4.41 -4.19 -4.42
C ARG A 25 4.08 -4.71 -3.03
N PHE A 26 4.81 -4.27 -2.01
CA PHE A 26 4.49 -4.58 -0.61
C PHE A 26 3.11 -4.05 -0.25
N GLY A 27 2.85 -2.76 -0.45
CA GLY A 27 1.55 -2.17 -0.13
C GLY A 27 0.38 -2.71 -0.96
N ASP A 28 0.58 -2.95 -2.25
CA ASP A 28 -0.44 -3.54 -3.12
C ASP A 28 -0.86 -4.94 -2.63
N THR A 29 0.08 -5.71 -2.04
CA THR A 29 -0.24 -7.02 -1.44
C THR A 29 -1.18 -6.87 -0.24
N PHE A 30 -0.92 -5.93 0.67
CA PHE A 30 -1.80 -5.65 1.81
C PHE A 30 -3.14 -5.08 1.39
N PHE A 31 -3.16 -4.25 0.34
CA PHE A 31 -4.41 -3.70 -0.21
C PHE A 31 -5.31 -4.81 -0.76
N VAL A 32 -4.74 -5.75 -1.54
CA VAL A 32 -5.48 -6.90 -2.08
C VAL A 32 -5.97 -7.83 -0.96
N ILE A 33 -5.16 -8.06 0.08
CA ILE A 33 -5.59 -8.84 1.26
C ILE A 33 -6.76 -8.16 1.97
N GLY A 34 -6.69 -6.84 2.20
CA GLY A 34 -7.77 -6.07 2.81
C GLY A 34 -9.07 -6.11 1.99
N LEU A 35 -8.98 -5.96 0.67
CA LEU A 35 -10.12 -6.13 -0.23
C LEU A 35 -10.69 -7.56 -0.21
N GLY A 36 -9.82 -8.57 -0.23
CA GLY A 36 -10.22 -9.97 -0.17
C GLY A 36 -10.95 -10.32 1.12
N LEU A 37 -10.45 -9.86 2.27
CA LEU A 37 -11.12 -9.99 3.56
C LEU A 37 -12.47 -9.24 3.59
N THR A 38 -12.54 -8.06 2.99
CA THR A 38 -13.80 -7.30 2.87
C THR A 38 -14.86 -8.07 2.09
N VAL A 39 -14.48 -8.63 0.92
CA VAL A 39 -15.36 -9.48 0.12
C VAL A 39 -15.71 -10.77 0.86
N TYR A 40 -14.79 -11.35 1.61
CA TYR A 40 -15.06 -12.58 2.38
C TYR A 40 -16.10 -12.36 3.49
N LEU A 41 -16.07 -11.23 4.19
CA LEU A 41 -16.99 -10.95 5.28
C LEU A 41 -18.34 -10.38 4.82
N VAL A 42 -18.33 -9.48 3.83
CA VAL A 42 -19.53 -8.72 3.42
C VAL A 42 -20.10 -9.21 2.10
N GLY A 43 -19.31 -9.89 1.27
CA GLY A 43 -19.71 -10.35 -0.07
C GLY A 43 -19.82 -9.23 -1.11
N SER A 44 -19.58 -7.97 -0.71
CA SER A 44 -19.73 -6.78 -1.53
C SER A 44 -18.67 -5.74 -1.15
N LEU A 45 -18.24 -4.96 -2.14
CA LEU A 45 -17.35 -3.81 -1.96
C LEU A 45 -18.11 -2.47 -1.96
N ASN A 46 -19.46 -2.52 -1.99
CA ASN A 46 -20.26 -1.30 -1.94
C ASN A 46 -20.26 -0.72 -0.51
N PHE A 47 -19.92 0.57 -0.40
CA PHE A 47 -19.84 1.26 0.88
C PHE A 47 -21.18 1.26 1.63
N ASP A 48 -22.31 1.39 0.93
CA ASP A 48 -23.64 1.35 1.55
C ASP A 48 -23.88 0.01 2.27
N THR A 49 -23.48 -1.09 1.64
CA THR A 49 -23.59 -2.43 2.22
C THR A 49 -22.62 -2.63 3.39
N LEU A 50 -21.41 -2.08 3.30
CA LEU A 50 -20.41 -2.13 4.36
C LEU A 50 -20.86 -1.40 5.63
N PHE A 51 -21.37 -0.17 5.49
CA PHE A 51 -21.86 0.60 6.63
C PHE A 51 -23.11 0.00 7.27
N SER A 52 -23.98 -0.61 6.46
CA SER A 52 -25.18 -1.30 6.96
C SER A 52 -24.84 -2.56 7.78
N LEU A 53 -23.79 -3.28 7.39
CA LEU A 53 -23.35 -4.52 8.06
C LEU A 53 -22.33 -4.29 9.18
N ASN A 54 -21.80 -3.07 9.33
CA ASN A 54 -20.77 -2.73 10.31
C ASN A 54 -21.13 -3.15 11.75
N GLY A 55 -22.40 -3.02 12.16
CA GLY A 55 -22.87 -3.40 13.50
C GLY A 55 -22.90 -4.90 13.78
N TYR A 56 -22.80 -5.74 12.74
CA TYR A 56 -22.83 -7.21 12.84
C TYR A 56 -21.45 -7.85 12.69
N LEU A 57 -20.44 -7.08 12.29
CA LEU A 57 -19.08 -7.56 12.10
C LEU A 57 -18.30 -7.52 13.42
N SER A 58 -17.41 -8.49 13.61
CA SER A 58 -16.46 -8.44 14.73
C SER A 58 -15.51 -7.27 14.58
N THR A 59 -15.37 -6.47 15.65
CA THR A 59 -14.45 -5.33 15.72
C THR A 59 -13.01 -5.73 15.39
N ASP A 60 -12.58 -6.93 15.80
CA ASP A 60 -11.22 -7.41 15.55
C ASP A 60 -10.96 -7.61 14.05
N MET A 61 -11.91 -8.24 13.36
CA MET A 61 -11.81 -8.50 11.91
C MET A 61 -11.87 -7.18 11.12
N LEU A 62 -12.73 -6.26 11.52
CA LEU A 62 -12.83 -4.94 10.92
C LEU A 62 -11.52 -4.16 11.11
N THR A 63 -10.91 -4.22 12.30
CA THR A 63 -9.63 -3.56 12.59
C THR A 63 -8.50 -4.10 11.70
N ILE A 64 -8.42 -5.43 11.51
CA ILE A 64 -7.44 -6.05 10.63
C ILE A 64 -7.61 -5.59 9.17
N ILE A 65 -8.86 -5.55 8.67
CA ILE A 65 -9.18 -5.07 7.32
C ILE A 65 -8.74 -3.62 7.15
N LEU A 66 -9.09 -2.76 8.11
CA LEU A 66 -8.77 -1.34 8.06
C LEU A 66 -7.26 -1.09 8.12
N ILE A 67 -6.51 -1.85 8.94
CA ILE A 67 -5.04 -1.77 8.98
C ILE A 67 -4.44 -2.19 7.63
N CYS A 68 -4.91 -3.30 7.04
CA CYS A 68 -4.43 -3.74 5.72
C CYS A 68 -4.72 -2.70 4.62
N MET A 69 -5.93 -2.14 4.60
CA MET A 69 -6.33 -1.08 3.68
C MET A 69 -5.50 0.19 3.88
N LEU A 70 -5.23 0.58 5.13
CA LEU A 70 -4.44 1.75 5.48
C LEU A 70 -2.99 1.61 5.00
N ILE A 71 -2.34 0.46 5.27
CA ILE A 71 -0.97 0.18 4.81
C ILE A 71 -0.91 0.18 3.27
N GLY A 72 -1.90 -0.44 2.63
CA GLY A 72 -2.01 -0.47 1.18
C GLY A 72 -2.11 0.92 0.56
N CYS A 73 -3.00 1.77 1.08
CA CYS A 73 -3.16 3.15 0.63
C CYS A 73 -1.91 4.00 0.92
N ALA A 74 -1.33 3.88 2.12
CA ALA A 74 -0.16 4.64 2.55
C ALA A 74 1.08 4.37 1.67
N SER A 75 1.25 3.15 1.18
CA SER A 75 2.39 2.78 0.32
C SER A 75 2.50 3.65 -0.96
N LYS A 76 1.36 3.97 -1.60
CA LYS A 76 1.32 4.85 -2.77
C LYS A 76 1.61 6.29 -2.40
N SER A 77 1.13 6.75 -1.25
CA SER A 77 1.35 8.12 -0.75
C SER A 77 2.80 8.39 -0.34
N VAL A 78 3.49 7.40 0.24
CA VAL A 78 4.92 7.49 0.63
C VAL A 78 5.83 7.76 -0.57
N GLN A 79 5.45 7.28 -1.76
CA GLN A 79 6.21 7.48 -2.98
C GLN A 79 6.22 8.94 -3.45
N PHE A 80 5.20 9.74 -3.09
CA PHE A 80 5.16 11.17 -3.36
C PHE A 80 6.03 11.99 -2.38
N GLY A 81 6.32 11.48 -1.19
CA GLY A 81 7.05 12.20 -0.13
C GLY A 81 8.57 12.17 -0.25
N LEU A 82 9.15 11.25 -1.02
CA LEU A 82 10.61 11.05 -1.15
C LEU A 82 11.24 11.81 -2.34
N HIS A 83 10.49 12.70 -2.99
CA HIS A 83 11.04 13.70 -3.89
C HIS A 83 11.07 15.07 -3.19
N THR A 84 11.66 15.15 -2.00
CA THR A 84 12.16 16.43 -1.52
C THR A 84 13.49 16.67 -2.23
N TRP A 85 13.44 17.60 -3.20
CA TRP A 85 14.55 18.41 -3.75
C TRP A 85 15.91 18.28 -3.06
#